data_AF-A0AA38KUK5-F1
#
_entry.id   AF-A0AA38KUK5-F1
#
_cell.length_a   1.000
_cell.length_b   1.000
_cell.length_c   1.000
_cell.angle_alpha   90.00
_cell.angle_beta   90.00
_cell.angle_gamma   90.00
#
_symmetry.space_group_name_H-M   'P 1'
#
loop_
_entity.id
_entity.type
_entity.pdbx_description
1 polymer ?
#
loop_
_entity_poly.entity_id
_entity_poly.type
_entity_poly.pdbx_seq_one_letter_code
_entity_poly.pdbx_strand_id
1 'polypeptide(L)'
;MYYWPTLFRDSVEWVAKCEACQHFIGRPNLASLLVKPMIIEEHFHQWGIEFIRELNLSSSAGHNYVLTTTDYFTKWVEAVPI
;
A
#
# COMPACT_ATOMS: atom_id res chain seq x y z
N MET A 1 -8.35 -12.88 -45.47
CA MET A 1 -7.30 -12.31 -44.59
C MET A 1 -7.29 -10.82 -44.85
N TYR A 2 -7.49 -9.99 -43.84
CA TYR A 2 -7.49 -8.53 -43.98
C TYR A 2 -6.16 -7.99 -43.46
N TYR A 3 -5.52 -7.12 -44.24
CA TYR A 3 -4.25 -6.48 -43.89
C TYR A 3 -4.29 -5.03 -44.32
N TRP A 4 -3.80 -4.15 -43.45
CA TRP A 4 -3.54 -2.76 -43.78
C TRP A 4 -2.31 -2.28 -43.01
N PRO A 5 -1.60 -1.24 -43.50
CA PRO A 5 -0.29 -0.86 -42.99
C PRO A 5 -0.26 -0.52 -41.48
N THR A 6 -1.39 -0.09 -40.92
CA THR A 6 -1.51 0.42 -39.56
C THR A 6 -2.26 -0.52 -38.62
N LEU A 7 -2.58 -1.75 -39.07
CA LEU A 7 -3.34 -2.77 -38.34
C LEU A 7 -2.93 -2.90 -36.86
N PHE A 8 -1.62 -3.00 -36.62
CA PHE A 8 -1.09 -3.14 -35.26
C PHE A 8 -1.31 -1.87 -34.41
N ARG A 9 -1.04 -0.69 -34.98
CA ARG A 9 -1.23 0.58 -34.29
C ARG A 9 -2.70 0.81 -33.93
N ASP A 10 -3.58 0.59 -34.90
CA ASP A 10 -5.01 0.82 -34.73
C ASP A 10 -5.61 -0.16 -33.69
N SER A 11 -5.11 -1.39 -33.66
CA SER A 11 -5.50 -2.39 -32.65
C SER A 11 -5.07 -1.96 -31.23
N VAL A 12 -3.85 -1.45 -31.07
CA VAL A 12 -3.36 -0.94 -29.77
C VAL A 12 -4.17 0.27 -29.32
N GLU A 13 -4.41 1.24 -30.21
CA GLU A 13 -5.22 2.42 -29.90
C GLU A 13 -6.67 2.07 -29.53
N TRP A 14 -7.23 1.05 -30.18
CA TRP A 14 -8.57 0.56 -29.88
C TRP A 14 -8.66 -0.05 -28.48
N VAL A 15 -7.71 -0.92 -28.12
CA VAL A 15 -7.64 -1.55 -26.79
C VAL A 15 -7.35 -0.52 -25.70
N ALA A 16 -6.55 0.51 -25.99
CA ALA A 16 -6.28 1.61 -25.05
C ALA A 16 -7.54 2.41 -24.68
N LYS A 17 -8.50 2.55 -25.59
CA LYS A 17 -9.79 3.25 -25.37
C LYS A 17 -10.87 2.38 -24.73
N CYS A 18 -10.68 1.06 -24.71
CA CYS A 18 -11.65 0.11 -24.18
C CYS A 18 -11.60 0.07 -22.64
N GLU A 19 -12.58 0.66 -21.97
CA GLU A 19 -12.62 0.73 -20.51
C GLU A 19 -12.61 -0.66 -19.85
N ALA A 20 -13.43 -1.60 -20.34
CA ALA A 20 -13.44 -2.97 -19.85
C ALA A 20 -12.05 -3.62 -19.99
N CYS A 21 -11.39 -3.43 -21.14
CA CYS A 21 -10.06 -3.96 -21.39
C CYS A 21 -9.02 -3.36 -20.42
N GLN A 22 -9.10 -2.05 -20.14
CA GLN A 22 -8.23 -1.38 -19.17
C GLN A 22 -8.50 -1.82 -17.71
N HIS A 23 -9.75 -2.12 -17.35
CA HIS A 23 -10.08 -2.66 -16.01
C HIS A 23 -9.58 -4.08 -15.80
N PHE A 24 -9.65 -4.93 -16.84
CA PHE A 24 -9.19 -6.33 -16.77
C PHE A 24 -7.68 -6.49 -16.96
N ILE A 25 -7.02 -5.57 -17.67
CA ILE A 25 -5.57 -5.39 -17.61
C ILE A 25 -5.30 -4.84 -16.21
N GLY A 26 -5.17 -5.73 -15.23
CA GLY A 26 -4.82 -5.37 -13.86
C GLY A 26 -3.69 -4.35 -13.88
N ARG A 27 -3.75 -3.35 -12.98
CA ARG A 27 -2.83 -2.20 -12.96
C ARG A 27 -1.43 -2.72 -13.32
N PRO A 28 -0.83 -2.30 -14.45
CA PRO A 28 0.55 -2.68 -14.75
C PRO A 28 1.30 -2.33 -13.49
N ASN A 29 1.96 -3.31 -12.88
CA ASN A 29 2.64 -3.14 -11.61
C ASN A 29 3.37 -1.80 -11.71
N LEU A 30 2.82 -0.75 -11.08
CA LEU A 30 3.53 0.45 -10.75
C LEU A 30 4.44 -0.02 -9.62
N ALA A 31 5.39 -0.87 -10.02
CA ALA A 31 6.31 -1.56 -9.18
C ALA A 31 7.15 -0.46 -8.59
N SER A 32 6.79 -0.09 -7.36
CA SER A 32 7.52 0.89 -6.57
C SER A 32 7.68 2.22 -7.31
N LEU A 33 6.67 3.10 -7.22
CA LEU A 33 7.04 4.52 -7.12
C LEU A 33 8.04 4.58 -5.97
N LEU A 34 9.32 4.69 -6.33
CA LEU A 34 10.49 4.65 -5.47
C LEU A 34 10.18 5.38 -4.17
N VAL A 35 9.80 4.62 -3.14
CA VAL A 35 9.66 5.15 -1.79
C VAL A 35 11.09 5.44 -1.39
N LYS A 36 11.50 6.71 -1.52
CA LYS A 36 12.81 7.12 -1.02
C LYS A 36 12.86 6.71 0.45
N PRO A 37 13.93 6.04 0.89
CA PRO A 37 14.08 5.75 2.30
C PRO A 37 14.02 7.09 3.06
N MET A 38 13.11 7.19 4.03
CA MET A 38 13.07 8.34 4.92
C MET A 38 14.35 8.32 5.76
N ILE A 39 15.18 9.36 5.59
CA ILE A 39 16.32 9.60 6.47
C ILE A 39 15.74 10.33 7.68
N ILE A 40 15.83 9.68 8.84
CA ILE A 40 15.42 10.26 10.12
C ILE A 40 16.70 10.35 10.94
N GLU A 41 17.00 11.53 11.47
CA GLU A 41 18.30 11.82 12.11
C GLU A 41 18.21 11.93 13.63
N GLU A 42 17.01 12.02 14.19
CA GLU A 42 16.78 12.18 15.62
C GLU A 42 15.61 11.34 16.14
N HIS A 43 15.66 11.00 17.42
CA HIS A 43 14.63 10.23 18.11
C HIS A 43 13.33 11.04 18.16
N PHE A 44 12.18 10.39 17.96
CA PHE A 44 10.84 10.99 18.00
C PHE A 44 10.55 12.09 16.96
N HIS A 45 11.42 12.32 15.98
CA HIS A 45 11.13 13.22 14.85
C HIS A 45 9.93 12.75 14.03
N GLN A 46 9.85 11.43 13.85
CA GLN A 46 8.77 10.78 13.13
C GLN A 46 8.46 9.45 13.79
N TRP A 47 7.18 9.23 14.05
CA TRP A 47 6.67 8.03 14.67
C TRP A 47 5.36 7.62 14.01
N GLY A 48 5.11 6.32 13.99
CA GLY A 48 3.87 5.74 13.48
C GLY A 48 2.98 5.28 14.62
N ILE A 49 1.66 5.41 14.43
CA ILE A 49 0.65 4.75 15.25
C ILE A 49 0.01 3.67 14.41
N GLU A 50 -0.10 2.46 14.96
CA GLU A 50 -0.81 1.36 14.33
C GLU A 50 -1.79 0.71 15.31
N PHE A 51 -2.96 0.33 14.80
CA PHE A 51 -3.94 -0.44 15.55
C PHE A 51 -3.78 -1.91 15.17
N ILE A 52 -3.46 -2.73 16.15
CA ILE A 52 -3.55 -4.17 15.98
C ILE A 52 -5.04 -4.54 16.11
N ARG A 53 -5.54 -5.24 15.09
CA ARG A 53 -6.91 -5.76 15.01
C ARG A 53 -7.32 -6.47 16.31
N GLU A 54 -8.63 -6.46 16.57
CA GLU A 54 -9.29 -7.15 17.68
C GLU A 54 -8.59 -8.45 18.07
N LEU A 55 -8.05 -8.46 19.29
CA LEU A 55 -7.58 -9.65 19.93
C LEU A 55 -8.82 -10.48 20.30
N ASN A 56 -8.82 -11.76 19.92
CA ASN A 56 -9.92 -12.69 20.22
C ASN A 56 -10.17 -12.88 21.73
N LEU A 57 -9.28 -12.37 22.57
CA LEU A 57 -9.32 -12.47 24.03
C LEU A 57 -9.23 -11.06 24.61
N SER A 58 -10.27 -10.65 25.33
CA SER A 58 -10.24 -9.43 26.12
C SER A 58 -9.21 -9.54 27.23
N SER A 59 -8.47 -8.45 27.47
CA SER A 59 -7.64 -8.36 28.68
C SER A 59 -8.51 -8.49 29.94
N SER A 60 -7.88 -8.69 31.10
CA SER A 60 -8.59 -8.68 32.40
C SER A 60 -9.35 -7.37 32.67
N ALA A 61 -9.00 -6.29 31.95
CA ALA A 61 -9.65 -4.99 32.01
C ALA A 61 -10.63 -4.73 30.83
N GLY A 62 -10.87 -5.71 29.95
CA GLY A 62 -11.84 -5.60 28.86
C GLY A 62 -11.32 -4.99 27.54
N HIS A 63 -10.06 -4.56 27.49
CA HIS A 63 -9.42 -4.08 26.26
C HIS A 63 -9.32 -5.19 25.21
N ASN A 64 -9.67 -4.86 23.97
CA ASN A 64 -9.71 -5.79 22.83
C ASN A 64 -8.77 -5.37 21.70
N TYR A 65 -8.15 -4.20 21.79
CA TYR A 65 -7.22 -3.72 20.79
C TYR A 65 -5.87 -3.41 21.43
N VAL A 66 -4.84 -3.32 20.59
CA VAL A 66 -3.53 -2.84 21.01
C VAL A 66 -3.17 -1.67 20.11
N LEU A 67 -2.91 -0.53 20.73
CA LEU A 67 -2.32 0.61 20.07
C LEU A 67 -0.80 0.47 20.14
N THR A 68 -0.13 0.44 19.00
CA THR A 68 1.32 0.50 18.95
C THR A 68 1.78 1.86 18.48
N THR A 69 2.84 2.37 19.10
CA THR A 69 3.59 3.52 18.62
C THR A 69 5.00 3.06 18.29
N THR A 70 5.52 3.46 17.14
CA THR A 70 6.87 3.07 16.69
C THR A 70 7.67 4.31 16.36
N ASP A 71 8.76 4.53 17.09
CA ASP A 71 9.75 5.54 16.72
C ASP A 71 10.51 5.07 15.47
N TYR A 72 10.42 5.82 14.37
CA TYR A 72 10.97 5.37 13.11
C TYR A 72 12.50 5.47 13.05
N PHE A 73 13.12 6.27 13.93
CA PHE A 73 14.57 6.38 14.07
C PHE A 73 15.17 5.13 14.73
N THR A 74 14.79 4.86 15.99
CA THR A 74 15.32 3.75 16.77
C THR A 74 14.67 2.40 16.47
N LYS A 75 13.53 2.40 15.78
CA LYS A 75 12.62 1.24 15.68
C LYS A 75 12.12 0.76 17.05
N TRP A 76 12.14 1.62 18.06
CA TRP A 76 11.56 1.33 19.37
C TRP A 76 10.02 1.33 19.28
N VAL A 77 9.39 0.34 19.93
CA VAL A 77 7.94 0.13 19.89
C VAL A 77 7.38 0.16 21.31
N GLU A 78 6.32 0.93 21.51
CA GLU A 78 5.49 0.90 22.71
C GLU A 78 4.08 0.43 22.35
N ALA A 79 3.54 -0.50 23.14
CA ALA A 79 2.23 -1.09 22.93
C ALA A 79 1.35 -0.88 24.16
N VAL A 80 0.16 -0.31 23.95
CA VAL A 80 -0.80 -0.02 25.02
C VAL A 80 -2.11 -0.75 24.71
N PRO A 81 -2.66 -1.55 25.64
CA PRO A 81 -3.96 -2.16 25.47
C PRO A 81 -5.06 -1.09 25.58
N ILE A 82 -6.01 -1.11 24.65
CA ILE A 82 -7.16 -0.19 24.60
C ILE A 82 -8.49 -0.91 24.32
#